data_AF-A0A1K0GQM4-F1
#
_entry.id   AF-A0A1K0GQM4-F1
#
_cell.length_a   1.000
_cell.length_b   1.000
_cell.length_c   1.000
_cell.angle_alpha   90.00
_cell.angle_beta   90.00
_cell.angle_gamma   90.00
#
_symmetry.space_group_name_H-M   'P 1'
#
loop_
_entity.id
_entity.type
_entity.pdbx_description
1 polymer ?
#
loop_
_entity_poly.entity_id
_entity_poly.type
_entity_poly.pdbx_seq_one_letter_code
_entity_poly.pdbx_strand_id
1 'polypeptide(L)'
;MDDSDLFREHVLRHAGPVITGRLLGFQASYTREVKVGKPLVILVFLTASVAHALGSLVMAAVRGGGRGAARRTLKDLKKGPEYLVTPVRLRDDLGQVYEVEMHGQLPQSALHRGDLVQVRTVPQKDPDLPARLHQVINLETLQPYTPRIPTMWSHLGPGLLIQAALGLTVTAAVAAAWMS
;
A
#
# COMPACT_ATOMS: atom_id res chain seq x y z
N MET A 1 14.70 39.72 19.33
CA MET A 1 13.52 38.90 19.01
C MET A 1 13.31 39.10 17.53
N ASP A 2 13.60 38.07 16.75
CA ASP A 2 13.78 38.15 15.30
C ASP A 2 12.39 38.11 14.62
N ASP A 3 12.06 39.10 13.78
CA ASP A 3 10.77 39.23 13.08
C ASP A 3 10.52 38.11 12.04
N SER A 4 11.48 37.20 11.87
CA SER A 4 11.47 36.09 10.92
C SER A 4 10.59 34.91 11.33
N ASP A 5 10.13 34.83 12.59
CA ASP A 5 9.20 33.79 13.05
C ASP A 5 7.71 34.10 12.77
N LEU A 6 7.37 35.35 12.42
CA LEU A 6 5.97 35.79 12.20
C LEU A 6 5.33 35.27 10.90
N PHE A 7 6.14 34.80 9.94
CA PHE A 7 5.66 34.27 8.65
C PHE A 7 5.83 32.75 8.53
N ARG A 8 6.11 32.06 9.62
CA ARG A 8 6.19 30.60 9.60
C ARG A 8 4.80 30.03 9.40
N GLU A 9 4.49 29.66 8.17
CA GLU A 9 3.26 28.97 7.78
C GLU A 9 3.02 27.81 8.75
N HIS A 10 2.04 27.97 9.65
CA HIS A 10 1.75 26.98 10.67
C HIS A 10 0.99 25.84 10.00
N VAL A 11 1.71 24.78 9.67
CA VAL A 11 1.12 23.60 9.02
C VAL A 11 0.47 22.73 10.10
N LEU A 12 -0.86 22.70 10.10
CA LEU A 12 -1.65 21.86 10.99
C LEU A 12 -1.67 20.42 10.47
N ARG A 13 -1.22 19.48 11.30
CA ARG A 13 -1.15 18.04 10.97
C ARG A 13 -2.32 17.24 11.52
N HIS A 14 -3.05 17.80 12.49
CA HIS A 14 -4.17 17.18 13.19
C HIS A 14 -5.41 18.04 12.98
N ALA A 15 -6.20 17.66 11.99
CA ALA A 15 -7.50 18.26 11.75
C ALA A 15 -8.57 17.17 11.72
N GLY A 16 -9.80 17.58 12.04
CA GLY A 16 -10.96 16.70 12.18
C GLY A 16 -11.26 15.84 10.95
N PRO A 17 -12.32 15.02 11.00
CA PRO A 17 -12.59 13.98 10.01
C PRO A 17 -12.82 14.51 8.60
N VAL A 18 -13.11 15.81 8.45
CA VAL A 18 -13.37 16.48 7.17
C VAL A 18 -12.63 17.82 7.16
N ILE A 19 -11.87 18.07 6.10
CA ILE A 19 -11.17 19.33 5.82
C ILE A 19 -11.71 19.85 4.49
N THR A 20 -12.15 21.10 4.45
CA THR A 20 -12.53 21.77 3.20
C THR A 20 -11.54 22.89 2.94
N GLY A 21 -11.02 22.97 1.71
CA GLY A 21 -10.06 24.01 1.36
C GLY A 21 -9.55 23.87 -0.06
N ARG A 22 -8.67 24.78 -0.46
CA ARG A 22 -8.01 24.78 -1.77
C ARG A 22 -6.75 23.93 -1.75
N LEU A 23 -6.57 23.14 -2.80
CA LEU A 23 -5.36 22.34 -2.96
C LEU A 23 -4.15 23.25 -3.24
N LEU A 24 -3.15 23.22 -2.36
CA LEU A 24 -1.88 23.93 -2.59
C LEU A 24 -0.93 23.13 -3.47
N GLY A 25 -1.02 21.80 -3.42
CA GLY A 25 -0.27 20.87 -4.27
C GLY A 25 0.23 19.65 -3.53
N PHE A 26 0.96 18.82 -4.28
CA PHE A 26 1.63 17.61 -3.80
C PHE A 26 3.07 17.93 -3.40
N GLN A 27 3.54 17.37 -2.28
CA GLN A 27 4.94 17.42 -1.86
C GLN A 27 5.71 16.20 -2.39
N ALA A 28 7.02 16.19 -2.15
CA ALA A 28 7.88 15.06 -2.51
C ALA A 28 7.34 13.76 -1.89
N SER A 29 7.03 12.80 -2.76
CA SER A 29 6.57 11.48 -2.35
C SER A 29 7.71 10.64 -1.79
N TYR A 30 7.41 9.78 -0.82
CA TYR A 30 8.35 8.80 -0.27
C TYR A 30 7.69 7.42 -0.20
N THR A 31 8.51 6.37 -0.09
CA THR A 31 8.01 5.00 0.02
C THR A 31 7.82 4.61 1.49
N ARG A 32 6.75 3.89 1.78
CA ARG A 32 6.50 3.29 3.09
C ARG A 32 6.16 1.80 2.92
N GLU A 33 6.74 0.97 3.78
CA GLU A 33 6.48 -0.47 3.77
C GLU A 33 5.19 -0.80 4.53
N VAL A 34 4.34 -1.65 3.96
CA VAL A 34 3.26 -2.30 4.71
C VAL A 34 3.86 -3.38 5.59
N LYS A 35 3.66 -3.28 6.91
CA LYS A 35 4.06 -4.34 7.84
C LYS A 35 3.26 -5.61 7.53
N VAL A 36 3.95 -6.64 7.04
CA VAL A 36 3.35 -7.96 6.83
C VAL A 36 3.57 -8.81 8.07
N GLY A 37 2.54 -9.54 8.49
CA GLY A 37 2.68 -10.54 9.55
C GLY A 37 3.69 -11.62 9.13
N LYS A 38 4.84 -11.68 9.81
CA LYS A 38 5.87 -12.72 9.63
C LYS A 38 5.32 -14.15 9.50
N PRO A 39 4.35 -14.62 10.34
CA PRO A 39 3.86 -16.00 10.21
C PRO A 39 3.15 -16.26 8.89
N LEU A 40 2.41 -15.29 8.35
CA LEU A 40 1.69 -15.42 7.09
C LEU A 40 2.67 -15.56 5.91
N VAL A 41 3.72 -14.74 5.89
CA VAL A 41 4.76 -14.81 4.85
C VAL A 41 5.48 -16.16 4.87
N ILE A 42 5.83 -16.65 6.06
CA ILE A 42 6.49 -17.94 6.23
C ILE A 42 5.60 -19.07 5.72
N LEU A 43 4.32 -19.08 6.12
CA LEU A 43 3.36 -20.10 5.70
C LEU A 43 3.22 -20.14 4.17
N VAL A 44 2.98 -18.99 3.54
CA VAL A 44 2.81 -18.87 2.08
C VAL A 44 4.08 -19.32 1.35
N PHE A 45 5.27 -18.94 1.84
CA PHE A 45 6.53 -19.33 1.23
C PHE A 45 6.77 -20.84 1.32
N LEU A 46 6.51 -21.45 2.47
CA LEU A 46 6.71 -22.89 2.69
C LEU A 46 5.79 -23.69 1.77
N THR A 47 4.50 -23.37 1.73
CA THR A 47 3.54 -24.10 0.88
C THR A 47 3.83 -23.87 -0.60
N ALA A 48 4.14 -22.65 -1.02
CA ALA A 48 4.53 -22.38 -2.41
C ALA A 48 5.81 -23.14 -2.82
N SER A 49 6.77 -23.30 -1.89
CA SER A 49 8.00 -24.06 -2.13
C SER A 49 7.73 -25.54 -2.37
N VAL A 50 6.78 -26.14 -1.64
CA VAL A 50 6.35 -27.54 -1.86
C VAL A 50 5.74 -27.71 -3.26
N ALA A 51 4.81 -26.83 -3.64
CA ALA A 51 4.20 -26.88 -4.98
C ALA A 51 5.23 -26.69 -6.09
N HIS A 52 6.18 -25.78 -5.91
CA HIS A 52 7.24 -25.55 -6.88
C HIS A 52 8.18 -26.77 -7.00
N ALA A 53 8.56 -27.39 -5.88
CA ALA A 53 9.38 -28.59 -5.88
C ALA A 53 8.69 -29.73 -6.65
N LEU A 54 7.41 -29.97 -6.36
CA LEU A 54 6.61 -30.98 -7.08
C LEU A 54 6.48 -30.66 -8.57
N GLY A 55 6.14 -29.41 -8.91
CA GLY A 55 6.07 -28.98 -10.30
C GLY A 55 7.40 -29.13 -11.03
N SER A 56 8.52 -28.82 -10.37
CA SER A 56 9.86 -28.98 -10.94
C SER A 56 10.24 -30.44 -11.17
N LEU A 57 9.86 -31.35 -10.25
CA LEU A 57 10.05 -32.79 -10.41
C LEU A 57 9.24 -33.34 -11.58
N VAL A 58 7.96 -32.95 -11.69
CA VAL A 58 7.09 -33.34 -12.82
C VAL A 58 7.67 -32.81 -14.13
N MET A 59 8.09 -31.55 -14.18
CA MET A 59 8.65 -30.96 -15.40
C MET A 59 10.02 -31.54 -15.76
N ALA A 60 10.84 -31.93 -14.78
CA ALA A 60 12.08 -32.65 -15.00
C ALA A 60 11.82 -34.04 -15.59
N ALA A 61 10.81 -34.75 -15.09
CA ALA A 61 10.40 -36.06 -15.59
C ALA A 61 9.79 -36.00 -17.01
N VAL A 62 9.08 -34.92 -17.35
CA VAL A 62 8.31 -34.82 -18.61
C VAL A 62 9.06 -34.10 -19.73
N ARG A 63 9.96 -33.13 -19.45
CA ARG A 63 10.50 -32.23 -20.48
C ARG A 63 12.03 -32.09 -20.56
N GLY A 64 12.82 -32.85 -19.81
CA GLY A 64 14.28 -32.87 -20.01
C GLY A 64 14.98 -31.50 -19.95
N GLY A 65 14.45 -30.55 -19.18
CA GLY A 65 15.02 -29.21 -19.00
C GLY A 65 14.06 -28.09 -19.40
N GLY A 66 13.29 -27.58 -18.44
CA GLY A 66 12.39 -26.45 -18.64
C GLY A 66 12.73 -25.28 -17.72
N ARG A 67 13.09 -24.14 -18.33
CA ARG A 67 13.40 -22.83 -17.73
C ARG A 67 12.57 -22.53 -16.47
N GLY A 68 13.26 -22.40 -15.34
CA GLY A 68 12.68 -22.05 -14.06
C GLY A 68 12.12 -20.62 -14.07
N ALA A 69 10.86 -20.49 -13.65
CA ALA A 69 10.30 -19.20 -13.25
C ALA A 69 11.19 -18.57 -12.17
N ALA A 70 11.45 -17.28 -12.27
CA ALA A 70 12.34 -16.54 -11.37
C ALA A 70 11.98 -16.82 -9.90
N ARG A 71 12.95 -17.41 -9.16
CA ARG A 71 12.78 -17.83 -7.77
C ARG A 71 12.75 -16.57 -6.88
N ARG A 72 11.56 -16.08 -6.51
CA ARG A 72 11.44 -15.02 -5.50
C ARG A 72 12.01 -15.54 -4.18
N THR A 73 12.96 -14.82 -3.61
CA THR A 73 13.62 -15.25 -2.38
C THR A 73 12.76 -14.89 -1.16
N LEU A 74 12.95 -15.61 -0.06
CA LEU A 74 12.30 -15.29 1.22
C LEU A 74 12.69 -13.89 1.74
N LYS A 75 13.83 -13.33 1.28
CA LYS A 75 14.22 -11.95 1.56
C LYS A 75 13.33 -10.95 0.80
N ASP A 76 12.95 -11.27 -0.44
CA ASP A 76 12.08 -10.44 -1.27
C ASP A 76 10.64 -10.44 -0.74
N LEU A 77 10.16 -11.58 -0.26
CA LEU A 77 8.82 -11.71 0.33
C LEU A 77 8.71 -11.13 1.75
N LYS A 78 9.85 -10.95 2.43
CA LYS A 78 9.91 -10.29 3.74
C LYS A 78 9.77 -8.78 3.63
N LYS A 79 10.20 -8.18 2.52
CA LYS A 79 9.90 -6.78 2.22
C LYS A 79 8.42 -6.71 1.90
N GLY A 80 7.66 -6.00 2.73
CA GLY A 80 6.24 -5.82 2.47
C GLY A 80 6.02 -5.02 1.17
N PRO A 81 4.77 -4.95 0.67
CA PRO A 81 4.46 -3.99 -0.38
C PRO A 81 4.92 -2.60 0.04
N GLU A 82 5.77 -2.00 -0.77
CA GLU A 82 6.03 -0.57 -0.70
C GLU A 82 4.86 0.14 -1.36
N TYR A 83 4.33 1.16 -0.69
CA TYR A 83 3.38 2.08 -1.30
C TYR A 83 3.94 3.48 -1.24
N LEU A 84 3.56 4.26 -2.26
CA LEU A 84 3.89 5.66 -2.33
C LEU A 84 3.03 6.42 -1.33
N VAL A 85 3.67 7.24 -0.51
CA VAL A 85 3.02 8.23 0.35
C VAL A 85 3.35 9.60 -0.21
N THR A 86 2.31 10.37 -0.49
CA THR A 86 2.43 11.73 -1.04
C THR A 86 1.79 12.69 -0.06
N PRO A 87 2.55 13.57 0.60
CA PRO A 87 1.97 14.61 1.42
C PRO A 87 1.22 15.62 0.54
N VAL A 88 0.00 15.96 0.94
CA VAL A 88 -0.89 16.88 0.26
C VAL A 88 -1.12 18.06 1.17
N ARG A 89 -0.93 19.28 0.63
CA ARG A 89 -1.21 20.50 1.37
C ARG A 89 -2.51 21.15 0.90
N LEU A 90 -3.31 21.56 1.86
CA LEU A 90 -4.61 22.19 1.68
C LEU A 90 -4.59 23.53 2.40
N ARG A 91 -5.25 24.54 1.86
CA ARG A 91 -5.47 25.81 2.54
C ARG A 91 -6.95 26.03 2.76
N ASP A 92 -7.39 26.20 3.99
CA ASP A 92 -8.79 26.56 4.26
C ASP A 92 -9.06 28.05 3.99
N ASP A 93 -10.33 28.42 4.12
CA ASP A 93 -10.79 29.80 3.93
C ASP A 93 -10.29 30.76 5.04
N LEU A 94 -9.83 30.22 6.17
CA LEU A 94 -9.17 30.97 7.25
C LEU A 94 -7.67 31.18 7.00
N GLY A 95 -7.16 30.68 5.86
CA GLY A 95 -5.77 30.79 5.47
C GLY A 95 -4.85 29.78 6.14
N GLN A 96 -5.37 28.87 6.97
CA GLN A 96 -4.62 27.81 7.63
C GLN A 96 -4.21 26.73 6.63
N VAL A 97 -3.02 26.19 6.81
CA VAL A 97 -2.49 25.13 5.95
C VAL A 97 -2.54 23.80 6.67
N TYR A 98 -3.19 22.82 6.04
CA TYR A 98 -3.26 21.45 6.52
C TYR A 98 -2.39 20.56 5.67
N GLU A 99 -1.69 19.64 6.32
CA GLU A 99 -0.93 18.60 5.64
C GLU A 99 -1.56 17.24 5.95
N VAL A 100 -1.86 16.48 4.90
CA VAL A 100 -2.44 15.14 4.98
C VAL A 100 -1.65 14.17 4.11
N GLU A 101 -1.51 12.93 4.54
CA GLU A 101 -0.80 11.90 3.77
C GLU A 101 -1.76 11.19 2.82
N MET A 102 -1.54 11.31 1.51
CA MET A 102 -2.20 10.48 0.52
C MET A 102 -1.44 9.16 0.37
N HIS A 103 -2.10 8.05 0.69
CA HIS A 103 -1.51 6.72 0.57
C HIS A 103 -1.93 6.10 -0.76
N GLY A 104 -0.96 5.77 -1.61
CA GLY A 104 -1.21 5.22 -2.94
C GLY A 104 -1.30 6.30 -4.02
N GLN A 105 -2.10 6.04 -5.04
CA GLN A 105 -2.16 6.89 -6.23
C GLN A 105 -3.58 7.39 -6.50
N LEU A 106 -3.64 8.59 -7.07
CA LEU A 106 -4.81 9.17 -7.70
C LEU A 106 -4.54 9.37 -9.20
N PRO A 107 -5.59 9.40 -10.04
CA PRO A 107 -5.46 9.82 -11.43
C PRO A 107 -4.82 11.21 -11.51
N GLN A 108 -3.92 11.44 -12.46
CA GLN A 108 -3.24 12.72 -12.59
C GLN A 108 -4.20 13.90 -12.87
N SER A 109 -5.33 13.62 -13.51
CA SER A 109 -6.38 14.60 -13.80
C SER A 109 -7.36 14.85 -12.65
N ALA A 110 -7.23 14.13 -11.53
CA ALA A 110 -8.22 14.18 -10.45
C ALA A 110 -8.18 15.49 -9.65
N LEU A 111 -7.00 16.10 -9.56
CA LEU A 111 -6.72 17.22 -8.68
C LEU A 111 -5.69 18.16 -9.29
N HIS A 112 -6.04 19.43 -9.43
CA HIS A 112 -5.14 20.49 -9.83
C HIS A 112 -4.92 21.49 -8.70
N ARG A 113 -3.78 22.18 -8.75
CA ARG A 113 -3.47 23.23 -7.78
C ARG A 113 -4.51 24.34 -7.89
N GLY A 114 -5.09 24.73 -6.75
CA GLY A 114 -6.14 25.75 -6.65
C GLY A 114 -7.55 25.18 -6.52
N ASP A 115 -7.75 23.91 -6.89
CA ASP A 115 -9.06 23.25 -6.84
C ASP A 115 -9.63 23.32 -5.43
N LEU A 116 -10.91 23.70 -5.34
CA LEU A 116 -11.65 23.59 -4.09
C LEU A 116 -12.00 22.13 -3.83
N VAL A 117 -11.54 21.59 -2.70
CA VAL A 117 -11.71 20.18 -2.36
C VAL A 117 -12.25 20.00 -0.96
N GLN A 118 -12.98 18.91 -0.77
CA GLN A 118 -13.32 18.37 0.54
C GLN A 118 -12.60 17.05 0.73
N VAL A 119 -11.78 16.98 1.77
CA VAL A 119 -10.95 15.82 2.11
C VAL A 119 -11.48 15.18 3.38
N ARG A 120 -11.72 13.87 3.32
CA ARG A 120 -11.97 13.04 4.50
C ARG A 120 -10.68 12.40 4.96
N THR A 121 -10.38 12.56 6.24
CA THR A 121 -9.15 12.06 6.86
C THR A 121 -9.46 10.96 7.87
N VAL A 122 -8.47 10.11 8.10
CA VAL A 122 -8.51 9.06 9.13
C VAL A 122 -7.21 9.14 9.94
N PRO A 123 -7.28 9.12 11.28
CA PRO A 123 -6.08 9.10 12.11
C PRO A 123 -5.23 7.87 11.82
N GLN A 124 -3.91 8.03 11.89
CA GLN A 124 -2.98 6.93 11.71
C GLN A 124 -2.67 6.25 13.05
N LYS A 125 -2.14 5.03 12.99
CA LYS A 125 -1.70 4.29 14.19
C LYS A 125 -0.59 5.04 14.93
N ASP A 126 0.27 5.73 14.18
CA ASP A 126 1.31 6.59 14.71
C ASP A 126 0.75 8.01 14.85
N PRO A 127 0.65 8.57 16.07
CA PRO A 127 0.06 9.88 16.31
C PRO A 127 0.93 11.04 15.84
N ASP A 128 2.24 10.82 15.61
CA ASP A 128 3.17 11.85 15.16
C ASP A 128 3.08 12.10 13.65
N LEU A 129 2.43 11.19 12.92
CA LEU A 129 2.21 11.29 11.49
C LEU A 129 0.96 12.14 11.17
N PRO A 130 0.98 12.91 10.06
CA PRO A 130 -0.20 13.61 9.58
C PRO A 130 -1.36 12.64 9.31
N ALA A 131 -2.60 13.11 9.41
CA ALA A 131 -3.75 12.26 9.14
C ALA A 131 -3.73 11.71 7.70
N ARG A 132 -4.23 10.48 7.53
CA ARG A 132 -4.29 9.83 6.21
C ARG A 132 -5.50 10.33 5.43
N LEU A 133 -5.30 10.73 4.19
CA LEU A 133 -6.37 11.01 3.24
C LEU A 133 -7.09 9.71 2.88
N HIS A 134 -8.38 9.62 3.21
CA HIS A 134 -9.22 8.47 2.90
C HIS A 134 -10.00 8.68 1.60
N GLN A 135 -10.56 9.88 1.44
CA GLN A 135 -11.36 10.26 0.28
C GLN A 135 -11.16 11.74 0.01
N VAL A 136 -11.16 12.13 -1.25
CA VAL A 136 -11.18 13.53 -1.67
C VAL A 136 -12.32 13.73 -2.65
N ILE A 137 -13.08 14.79 -2.48
CA ILE A 137 -14.11 15.23 -3.40
C ILE A 137 -13.63 16.55 -3.96
N ASN A 138 -13.43 16.60 -5.27
CA ASN A 138 -13.22 17.87 -5.94
C ASN A 138 -14.58 18.56 -6.05
N LEU A 139 -14.75 19.69 -5.38
CA LEU A 139 -16.03 20.41 -5.32
C LEU A 139 -16.34 21.15 -6.61
N GLU A 140 -15.36 21.35 -7.48
CA GLU A 140 -15.54 21.96 -8.81
C GLU A 140 -16.06 20.93 -9.82
N THR A 141 -15.57 19.69 -9.77
CA THR A 141 -16.00 18.61 -10.66
C THR A 141 -17.08 17.71 -10.04
N LEU A 142 -17.32 17.84 -8.74
CA LEU A 142 -18.17 16.97 -7.91
C LEU A 142 -17.78 15.48 -7.98
N GLN A 143 -16.54 15.18 -8.38
CA GLN A 143 -16.07 13.81 -8.51
C GLN A 143 -15.40 13.33 -7.21
N PRO A 144 -15.87 12.21 -6.62
CA PRO A 144 -15.21 11.59 -5.49
C PRO A 144 -14.05 10.72 -5.97
N TYR A 145 -12.90 10.87 -5.34
CA TYR A 145 -11.74 10.03 -5.54
C TYR A 145 -11.29 9.37 -4.24
N THR A 146 -10.85 8.12 -4.36
CA THR A 146 -10.29 7.34 -3.26
C THR A 146 -8.90 6.86 -3.65
N PRO A 147 -7.84 7.28 -2.94
CA PRO A 147 -6.50 6.78 -3.18
C PRO A 147 -6.47 5.26 -3.01
N ARG A 148 -5.85 4.57 -3.97
CA ARG A 148 -5.74 3.11 -3.93
C ARG A 148 -4.37 2.70 -3.40
N ILE A 149 -4.37 2.00 -2.27
CA ILE A 149 -3.16 1.44 -1.66
C ILE A 149 -2.96 0.02 -2.25
N PRO A 150 -1.74 -0.32 -2.73
CA PRO A 150 -1.46 -1.69 -3.14
C PRO A 150 -1.63 -2.63 -1.95
N THR A 151 -2.38 -3.71 -2.16
CA THR A 151 -2.66 -4.69 -1.12
C THR A 151 -1.59 -5.78 -1.10
N MET A 152 -1.55 -6.55 0.00
CA MET A 152 -0.76 -7.78 0.10
C MET A 152 -0.98 -8.74 -1.08
N TRP A 153 -2.19 -8.78 -1.62
CA TRP A 153 -2.55 -9.63 -2.75
C TRP A 153 -1.85 -9.18 -4.04
N SER A 154 -1.87 -7.87 -4.28
CA SER A 154 -1.16 -7.26 -5.41
C SER A 154 0.35 -7.49 -5.32
N HIS A 155 0.90 -7.54 -4.10
CA HIS A 155 2.32 -7.78 -3.84
C HIS A 155 2.75 -9.24 -4.05
N LEU A 156 2.01 -10.19 -3.45
CA LEU A 156 2.29 -11.62 -3.57
C LEU A 156 2.10 -12.11 -5.00
N GLY A 157 1.11 -11.55 -5.70
CA GLY A 157 0.77 -11.90 -7.07
C GLY A 157 -0.03 -13.21 -7.16
N PRO A 158 -0.90 -13.35 -8.18
CA PRO A 158 -1.80 -14.50 -8.29
C PRO A 158 -1.07 -15.84 -8.40
N GLY A 159 0.08 -15.88 -9.09
CA GLY A 159 0.84 -17.11 -9.27
C GLY A 159 1.38 -17.71 -7.96
N LEU A 160 1.89 -16.88 -7.06
CA LEU A 160 2.42 -17.33 -5.77
C LEU A 160 1.30 -17.84 -4.85
N LEU A 161 0.12 -17.19 -4.90
CA LEU A 161 -1.06 -17.63 -4.14
C LEU A 161 -1.57 -18.99 -4.63
N ILE A 162 -1.61 -19.21 -5.94
CA ILE A 162 -1.97 -20.51 -6.53
C ILE A 162 -0.98 -21.59 -6.12
N GLN A 163 0.33 -21.30 -6.17
CA GLN A 163 1.35 -22.23 -5.71
C GLN A 163 1.20 -22.56 -4.22
N ALA A 164 0.97 -21.55 -3.38
CA ALA A 164 0.75 -21.75 -1.95
C ALA A 164 -0.50 -22.61 -1.68
N ALA A 165 -1.60 -22.38 -2.40
CA ALA A 165 -2.81 -23.19 -2.28
C ALA A 165 -2.57 -24.65 -2.68
N LEU A 166 -1.92 -24.89 -3.82
CA LEU A 166 -1.58 -26.24 -4.29
C LEU A 166 -0.69 -26.98 -3.29
N GLY A 167 0.35 -26.32 -2.78
CA GLY A 167 1.28 -26.92 -1.84
C GLY A 167 0.63 -27.23 -0.49
N LEU A 168 -0.29 -26.37 -0.04
CA LEU A 168 -1.09 -26.62 1.17
C LEU A 168 -1.98 -27.85 0.98
N THR A 169 -2.69 -27.97 -0.13
CA THR A 169 -3.56 -29.11 -0.43
C THR A 169 -2.78 -30.43 -0.43
N VAL A 170 -1.62 -30.47 -1.09
CA VAL A 170 -0.78 -31.67 -1.11
C VAL A 170 -0.25 -32.01 0.29
N THR A 171 0.24 -31.02 1.03
CA THR A 171 0.75 -31.24 2.39
C THR A 171 -0.34 -31.78 3.31
N ALA A 172 -1.56 -31.22 3.23
CA ALA A 172 -2.71 -31.69 4.00
C ALA A 172 -3.11 -33.13 3.63
N ALA A 173 -3.12 -33.47 2.34
CA ALA A 173 -3.42 -34.82 1.88
C ALA A 173 -2.41 -35.86 2.39
N VAL A 174 -1.11 -35.54 2.33
CA VAL A 174 -0.04 -36.42 2.85
C VAL A 174 -0.13 -36.57 4.37
N ALA A 175 -0.36 -35.48 5.09
CA ALA A 175 -0.53 -35.52 6.55
C ALA A 175 -1.74 -36.37 6.96
N ALA A 176 -2.87 -36.21 6.27
CA ALA A 176 -4.06 -37.02 6.51
C ALA A 176 -3.81 -38.51 6.26
N ALA A 177 -3.14 -38.85 5.15
CA ALA A 177 -2.78 -40.23 4.82
C ALA A 177 -1.75 -40.84 5.79
N TRP A 178 -0.89 -40.02 6.40
CA TRP A 178 0.06 -40.49 7.43
C TRP A 178 -0.61 -40.75 8.77
N MET A 179 -1.69 -40.04 9.07
CA MET A 179 -2.44 -40.16 10.32
C MET A 179 -3.53 -41.23 10.29
N SER A 180 -3.87 -41.75 9.11
CA SER A 180 -4.82 -42.86 8.89
C SER A 180 -4.13 -44.22 8.94
#